data_AF-A0A955Z518-F1
#
_entry.id   AF-A0A955Z518-F1
#
_cell.length_a   1.000
_cell.length_b   1.000
_cell.length_c   1.000
_cell.angle_alpha   90.00
_cell.angle_beta   90.00
_cell.angle_gamma   90.00
#
_symmetry.space_group_name_H-M   'P 1'
#
loop_
_entity.id
_entity.type
_entity.pdbx_description
1 polymer ?
#
loop_
_entity_poly.entity_id
_entity_poly.type
_entity_poly.pdbx_seq_one_letter_code
_entity_poly.pdbx_strand_id
1 'polypeptide(L)'
;MRDLLAAVCAGKIPREGVLDEHTSFRFHGVGFEFRCRGVGVEVDLGPDGRCDGFDAWRLSLFAEQSPELARSWPLARVEAGLEALLNAGVVHEPKWSPSPHLLYFVDGMKNGPAS
;
A
#
# COMPACT_ATOMS: atom_id res chain seq x y z
N MET A 1 7.78 -14.36 -1.12
CA MET A 1 7.27 -14.06 0.24
C MET A 1 6.31 -15.19 0.64
N ARG A 2 6.16 -15.56 1.91
CA ARG A 2 4.99 -16.37 2.33
C ARG A 2 3.75 -15.48 2.25
N ASP A 3 2.64 -16.01 1.75
CA ASP A 3 1.37 -15.29 1.71
C ASP A 3 0.91 -14.95 3.14
N LEU A 4 1.05 -13.68 3.50
CA LEU A 4 0.73 -13.17 4.84
C LEU A 4 -0.76 -13.27 5.12
N LEU A 5 -1.62 -13.01 4.13
CA LEU A 5 -3.08 -13.15 4.30
C LEU A 5 -3.45 -14.60 4.55
N ALA A 6 -2.89 -15.53 3.77
CA ALA A 6 -3.13 -16.95 4.00
C ALA A 6 -2.66 -17.38 5.40
N ALA A 7 -1.54 -16.85 5.89
CA ALA A 7 -1.04 -17.15 7.23
C ALA A 7 -1.96 -16.58 8.33
N VAL A 8 -2.49 -15.36 8.18
CA VAL A 8 -3.47 -14.77 9.11
C VAL A 8 -4.77 -15.57 9.09
N CYS A 9 -5.32 -15.87 7.91
CA CYS A 9 -6.56 -16.63 7.75
C CYS A 9 -6.43 -18.06 8.32
N ALA A 10 -5.26 -18.67 8.22
CA ALA A 10 -4.96 -19.98 8.80
C ALA A 10 -4.61 -19.91 10.31
N GLY A 11 -4.63 -18.73 10.93
CA GLY A 11 -4.27 -18.54 12.34
C GLY A 11 -2.80 -18.83 12.67
N LYS A 12 -1.92 -18.86 11.66
CA LYS A 12 -0.48 -19.11 11.82
C LYS A 12 0.27 -17.88 12.32
N ILE A 13 -0.27 -16.69 12.04
CA ILE A 13 0.21 -15.42 12.57
C ILE A 13 -0.97 -14.63 13.13
N PRO A 14 -0.76 -13.81 14.17
CA PRO A 14 -1.84 -13.02 14.74
C PRO A 14 -2.32 -11.95 13.76
N ARG A 15 -3.60 -11.58 13.88
CA ARG A 15 -4.24 -10.55 13.03
C ARG A 15 -3.74 -9.14 13.35
N GLU A 16 -3.32 -8.90 14.58
CA GLU A 16 -2.74 -7.64 15.02
C GLU A 16 -1.67 -7.92 16.07
N GLY A 17 -0.74 -6.98 16.25
CA GLY A 17 0.33 -7.14 17.22
C GLY A 17 1.27 -5.96 17.28
N VAL A 18 2.14 -5.99 18.29
CA VAL A 18 3.23 -5.04 18.51
C VAL A 18 4.53 -5.75 18.14
N LEU A 19 5.30 -5.19 17.21
CA LEU A 19 6.61 -5.71 16.80
C LEU A 19 7.72 -5.22 17.73
N ASP A 20 7.64 -3.97 18.18
CA ASP A 20 8.54 -3.33 19.14
C ASP A 20 7.83 -2.14 19.84
N GLU A 21 8.54 -1.40 20.70
CA GLU A 21 8.01 -0.26 21.47
C GLU A 21 7.34 0.84 20.62
N HIS A 22 7.61 0.89 19.32
CA HIS A 22 7.15 1.94 18.42
C HIS A 22 6.37 1.42 17.21
N THR A 23 6.40 0.11 16.97
CA THR A 23 5.90 -0.50 15.75
C THR A 23 4.79 -1.50 16.05
N SER A 24 3.63 -1.31 15.43
CA SER A 24 2.51 -2.25 15.47
C SER A 24 1.92 -2.49 14.08
N PHE A 25 1.13 -3.55 13.97
CA PHE A 25 0.42 -3.89 12.74
C PHE A 25 -0.99 -4.39 13.03
N ARG A 26 -1.88 -4.24 12.04
CA ARG A 26 -3.23 -4.79 12.05
C ARG A 26 -3.67 -5.16 10.64
N PHE A 27 -3.94 -6.44 10.42
CA PHE A 27 -4.51 -6.94 9.16
C PHE A 27 -6.01 -6.66 9.06
N HIS A 28 -6.44 -6.21 7.88
CA HIS A 28 -7.84 -6.01 7.51
C HIS A 28 -8.04 -6.11 6.00
N GLY A 29 -9.19 -6.63 5.57
CA GLY A 29 -9.45 -6.85 4.14
C GLY A 29 -8.34 -7.66 3.47
N VAL A 30 -7.81 -7.14 2.35
CA VAL A 30 -6.68 -7.70 1.58
C VAL A 30 -5.34 -7.06 1.94
N GLY A 31 -5.28 -6.33 3.05
CA GLY A 31 -4.16 -5.48 3.42
C GLY A 31 -3.90 -5.44 4.92
N PHE A 32 -3.13 -4.44 5.34
CA PHE A 32 -2.86 -4.15 6.73
C PHE A 32 -2.44 -2.69 6.91
N GLU A 33 -2.72 -2.16 8.09
CA GLU A 33 -2.09 -0.95 8.61
C GLU A 33 -0.81 -1.36 9.33
N PHE A 34 0.31 -0.69 9.04
CA PHE A 34 1.46 -0.68 9.94
C PHE A 34 1.61 0.71 10.55
N ARG A 35 1.86 0.77 11.86
CA ARG A 35 2.05 2.02 12.58
C ARG A 35 3.45 2.06 13.17
N CYS A 36 4.21 3.11 12.89
CA CYS A 36 5.54 3.34 13.45
C CYS A 36 5.65 4.76 13.99
N ARG A 37 6.01 4.90 15.27
CA ARG A 37 6.19 6.20 15.95
C ARG A 37 4.99 7.15 15.76
N GLY A 38 3.79 6.58 15.81
CA GLY A 38 2.53 7.32 15.67
C GLY A 38 2.04 7.49 14.22
N VAL A 39 2.88 7.26 13.21
CA VAL A 39 2.54 7.35 11.80
C VAL A 39 2.00 6.00 11.32
N GLY A 40 0.77 5.97 10.81
CA GLY A 40 0.15 4.80 10.18
C GLY A 40 0.35 4.80 8.67
N VAL A 41 0.56 3.63 8.08
CA VAL A 41 0.57 3.45 6.62
C VAL A 41 -0.36 2.32 6.28
N GLU A 42 -1.35 2.64 5.46
CA GLU A 42 -2.32 1.69 4.92
C GLU A 42 -1.74 1.02 3.67
N VAL A 43 -1.73 -0.31 3.65
CA VAL A 43 -1.14 -1.11 2.58
C VAL A 43 -2.13 -2.18 2.15
N ASP A 44 -2.38 -2.29 0.84
CA ASP A 44 -2.99 -3.48 0.27
C ASP A 44 -1.92 -4.41 -0.28
N LEU A 45 -2.17 -5.71 -0.19
CA LEU A 45 -1.27 -6.70 -0.75
C LEU A 45 -1.57 -6.90 -2.24
N GLY A 46 -0.52 -6.93 -3.04
CA GLY A 46 -0.51 -7.40 -4.42
C GLY A 46 -0.15 -8.89 -4.52
N PRO A 47 0.05 -9.40 -5.74
CA PRO A 47 0.54 -10.76 -5.97
C PRO A 47 1.78 -11.08 -5.14
N ASP A 48 1.93 -12.33 -4.73
CA ASP A 48 3.10 -12.84 -4.00
C ASP A 48 3.44 -12.08 -2.70
N GLY A 49 2.45 -11.38 -2.14
CA GLY A 49 2.61 -10.59 -0.92
C GLY A 49 3.32 -9.26 -1.14
N ARG A 50 3.34 -8.74 -2.37
CA ARG A 50 3.83 -7.39 -2.66
C ARG A 50 3.09 -6.34 -1.82
N CYS A 51 3.83 -5.40 -1.26
CA CYS A 51 3.31 -4.33 -0.40
C CYS A 51 3.71 -2.93 -0.92
N ASP A 52 4.26 -2.86 -2.12
CA ASP A 52 4.79 -1.67 -2.77
C ASP A 52 3.79 -1.03 -3.76
N GLY A 53 2.58 -1.57 -3.85
CA GLY A 53 1.49 -0.98 -4.60
C GLY A 53 0.79 0.13 -3.81
N PHE A 54 0.29 1.14 -4.51
CA PHE A 54 -0.36 2.30 -3.90
C PHE A 54 -1.52 2.82 -4.74
N ASP A 55 -2.38 3.64 -4.14
CA ASP A 55 -3.45 4.36 -4.83
C ASP A 55 -3.60 5.77 -4.22
N ALA A 56 -4.50 6.57 -4.82
CA ALA A 56 -4.72 7.95 -4.37
C ALA A 56 -5.19 8.05 -2.93
N TRP A 57 -6.05 7.11 -2.50
CA TRP A 57 -6.67 7.12 -1.18
C TRP A 57 -5.67 6.82 -0.07
N ARG A 58 -4.81 5.81 -0.25
CA ARG A 58 -3.75 5.47 0.71
C ARG A 58 -2.73 6.60 0.83
N LEU A 59 -2.36 7.21 -0.29
CA LEU A 59 -1.45 8.36 -0.30
C LEU A 59 -2.09 9.58 0.38
N SER A 60 -3.40 9.82 0.19
CA SER A 60 -4.08 10.92 0.89
C SER A 60 -4.18 10.69 2.39
N LEU A 61 -4.50 9.47 2.84
CA LEU A 61 -4.48 9.11 4.27
C LEU A 61 -3.11 9.29 4.91
N PHE A 62 -2.04 9.00 4.17
CA PHE A 62 -0.69 9.27 4.64
C PHE A 62 -0.41 10.79 4.74
N ALA A 63 -0.78 11.55 3.71
CA ALA A 63 -0.59 13.00 3.69
C ALA A 63 -1.36 13.72 4.82
N GLU A 64 -2.57 13.24 5.16
CA GLU A 64 -3.41 13.79 6.24
C GLU A 64 -2.76 13.74 7.62
N GLN A 65 -1.78 12.86 7.83
CA GLN A 65 -1.05 12.74 9.10
C GLN A 65 -0.02 13.85 9.30
N SER A 66 0.26 14.66 8.28
CA SER A 66 1.10 15.85 8.38
C SER A 66 0.31 17.09 7.92
N PRO A 67 0.13 18.12 8.77
CA PRO A 67 -0.56 19.35 8.37
C PRO A 67 0.08 20.07 7.17
N GLU A 68 1.38 19.88 6.95
CA GLU A 68 2.07 20.41 5.79
C GLU A 68 1.71 19.65 4.50
N LEU A 69 1.73 18.32 4.55
CA LEU A 69 1.37 17.48 3.42
C LEU A 69 -0.11 17.60 3.10
N ALA A 70 -0.99 17.57 4.10
CA ALA A 70 -2.44 17.72 3.93
C ALA A 70 -2.81 19.01 3.19
N ARG A 71 -2.11 20.13 3.46
CA ARG A 71 -2.30 21.40 2.74
C ARG A 71 -1.76 21.36 1.31
N SER A 72 -0.65 20.67 1.10
CA SER A 72 0.05 20.66 -0.19
C SER A 72 -0.52 19.63 -1.16
N TRP A 73 -1.06 18.53 -0.63
CA TRP A 73 -1.50 17.33 -1.33
C TRP A 73 -2.91 16.90 -0.90
N PRO A 74 -3.94 17.72 -1.16
CA PRO A 74 -5.32 17.25 -1.05
C PRO A 74 -5.56 16.09 -2.04
N LEU A 75 -6.53 15.23 -1.76
CA LEU A 75 -6.84 14.04 -2.58
C LEU A 75 -6.89 14.35 -4.08
N ALA A 76 -7.62 15.39 -4.49
CA ALA A 76 -7.73 15.79 -5.90
C ALA A 76 -6.37 16.08 -6.56
N ARG A 77 -5.40 16.61 -5.81
CA ARG A 77 -4.04 16.83 -6.32
C ARG A 77 -3.24 15.53 -6.40
N VAL A 78 -3.44 14.63 -5.44
CA VAL A 78 -2.83 13.29 -5.48
C VAL A 78 -3.35 12.52 -6.70
N GLU A 79 -4.66 12.50 -6.93
CA GLU A 79 -5.30 11.88 -8.10
C GLU A 79 -4.73 12.45 -9.41
N ALA A 80 -4.70 13.77 -9.56
CA ALA A 80 -4.12 14.42 -10.74
C ALA A 80 -2.63 14.08 -10.94
N GLY A 81 -1.87 13.98 -9.85
CA GLY A 81 -0.47 13.57 -9.88
C GLY A 81 -0.29 12.13 -10.35
N LEU A 82 -1.11 11.21 -9.86
CA LEU A 82 -1.08 9.81 -10.27
C LEU A 82 -1.51 9.63 -11.73
N GLU A 83 -2.52 10.36 -12.20
CA GLU A 83 -2.91 10.38 -13.60
C GLU A 83 -1.76 10.88 -14.49
N ALA A 84 -1.06 11.94 -14.08
CA ALA A 84 0.12 12.42 -14.80
C ALA A 84 1.24 11.36 -14.86
N LEU A 85 1.49 10.64 -13.76
CA LEU A 85 2.49 9.56 -13.71
C LEU A 85 2.10 8.36 -14.57
N LEU A 86 0.81 8.01 -14.62
CA LEU A 86 0.27 6.98 -15.50
C LEU A 86 0.48 7.35 -16.97
N ASN A 87 0.10 8.58 -17.35
CA ASN A 87 0.25 9.09 -18.71
C ASN A 87 1.73 9.21 -19.13
N ALA A 88 2.62 9.49 -18.18
CA ALA A 88 4.06 9.52 -18.41
C ALA A 88 4.73 8.13 -18.44
N GLY A 89 3.99 7.05 -18.13
CA GLY A 89 4.53 5.69 -18.08
C GLY A 89 5.50 5.45 -16.92
N VAL A 90 5.43 6.26 -15.85
CA VAL A 90 6.26 6.10 -14.65
C VAL A 90 5.65 5.07 -13.70
N VAL A 91 4.32 5.02 -13.65
CA VAL A 91 3.55 4.02 -12.92
C VAL A 91 2.62 3.28 -13.86
N HIS A 92 2.17 2.10 -13.45
CA HIS A 92 1.26 1.25 -14.19
C HIS A 92 0.24 0.63 -13.23
N GLU A 93 -1.00 0.45 -13.73
CA GLU A 93 -2.08 -0.25 -13.04
C GLU A 93 -2.33 -1.63 -13.67
N PRO A 94 -1.62 -2.69 -13.21
CA PRO A 94 -1.65 -4.00 -13.87
C PRO A 94 -2.95 -4.79 -13.71
N LYS A 95 -3.90 -4.30 -12.90
CA LYS A 95 -5.15 -5.01 -12.57
C LYS A 95 -4.95 -6.40 -11.96
N TRP A 96 -3.83 -6.61 -11.26
CA TRP A 96 -3.53 -7.89 -10.64
C TRP A 96 -4.38 -8.16 -9.39
N SER A 97 -4.70 -9.44 -9.16
CA SER A 97 -5.29 -9.88 -7.88
C SER A 97 -4.25 -9.92 -6.76
N PRO A 98 -4.64 -9.68 -5.50
CA PRO A 98 -6.00 -9.46 -5.01
C PRO A 98 -6.47 -8.00 -5.08
N SER A 99 -5.59 -7.06 -5.43
CA SER A 99 -5.82 -5.61 -5.34
C SER A 99 -5.66 -4.94 -6.72
N PRO A 100 -6.66 -5.02 -7.61
CA PRO A 100 -6.54 -4.60 -9.01
C PRO A 100 -6.47 -3.08 -9.19
N HIS A 101 -6.76 -2.31 -8.16
CA HIS A 101 -6.71 -0.84 -8.16
C HIS A 101 -5.32 -0.26 -7.87
N LEU A 102 -4.35 -1.11 -7.51
CA LEU A 102 -3.02 -0.63 -7.13
C LEU A 102 -2.17 -0.24 -8.34
N LEU A 103 -1.52 0.90 -8.19
CA LEU A 103 -0.46 1.40 -9.05
C LEU A 103 0.90 0.92 -8.54
N TYR A 104 1.81 0.65 -9.48
CA TYR A 104 3.18 0.26 -9.19
C TYR A 104 4.14 1.07 -10.07
N PHE A 105 5.32 1.40 -9.55
CA PHE A 105 6.39 1.97 -10.38
C PHE A 105 6.85 0.97 -11.44
N VAL A 106 7.06 1.45 -12.67
CA VAL A 106 7.52 0.61 -13.79
C VAL A 106 8.89 0.00 -13.51
N ASP A 107 9.80 0.73 -12.84
CA ASP A 107 11.11 0.17 -12.44
C ASP A 107 11.01 -0.95 -11.40
N GLY A 108 9.93 -0.94 -10.58
CA GLY A 108 9.62 -1.99 -9.62
C GLY A 108 9.07 -3.27 -10.27
N MET A 109 8.76 -3.25 -11.57
CA MET A 109 8.21 -4.39 -12.31
C MET A 109 9.24 -5.43 -12.74
N LYS A 110 10.55 -5.15 -12.63
CA LYS A 110 11.61 -6.11 -12.98
C LYS A 110 11.54 -7.43 -12.18
N ASN A 111 10.71 -7.47 -11.13
CA ASN A 111 10.44 -8.63 -10.28
C ASN A 111 8.95 -9.01 -10.22
N GLY A 112 8.11 -8.59 -11.19
CA GLY A 112 6.68 -8.94 -11.21
C GLY A 112 6.44 -10.45 -11.47
N PRO A 113 5.27 -11.00 -11.09
CA PRO A 113 4.94 -12.39 -11.39
C PRO A 113 4.96 -12.60 -12.91
N ALA A 114 5.55 -13.72 -13.35
CA ALA A 114 5.58 -14.10 -14.76
C ALA A 114 4.13 -14.19 -15.29
N SER A 115 3.91 -13.59 -16.46
CA SER A 115 2.64 -13.56 -17.19
C SER A 115 2.12 -14.97 -17.50
#